data_AF-A0A1B2HBJ8-F1
#
_entry.id   AF-A0A1B2HBJ8-F1
#
_cell.length_a   1.000
_cell.length_b   1.000
_cell.length_c   1.000
_cell.angle_alpha   90.00
_cell.angle_beta   90.00
_cell.angle_gamma   90.00
#
_symmetry.space_group_name_H-M   'P 1'
#
loop_
_entity.id
_entity.type
_entity.pdbx_description
1 polymer ?
#
loop_
_entity_poly.entity_id
_entity_poly.type
_entity_poly.pdbx_seq_one_letter_code
_entity_poly.pdbx_strand_id
1 'polypeptide(L)'
;MTHTTTHTVMIGAPAKVVYDLVADVTTWPYIFGPTVQAEVFERDGSTERLRLHAFANGDVRTWTSRRVLDPANLHISFEQERSAAPVKTMGGEWRIVPIADSATRVDLLHHFTAAQPEAVDVILNAVNNNSDAELAALKRAAEYGDDYDKLVLSFSDSITIHASRKDVYEFLYRSDLWPQRLPHVARLDLTEAVTGVQSMEMDTRSPDGSIHTTHSVRVCTPYDGIVYKQTHTPPIMAAHVGRWTFRDIGDGVEAGIEATSHHTVVIRPEVVPEVLGADGTIERARELIRHALGTNSLTTLRHAKEFAENG
;
A
#
# COMPACT_ATOMS: atom_id res chain seq x y z
N MET A 1 15.32 -27.41 -10.78
CA MET A 1 15.38 -27.85 -9.37
C MET A 1 14.44 -26.98 -8.58
N THR A 2 13.65 -27.57 -7.66
CA THR A 2 12.80 -26.81 -6.75
C THR A 2 13.58 -26.54 -5.47
N HIS A 3 13.61 -25.28 -5.06
CA HIS A 3 14.22 -24.81 -3.83
C HIS A 3 13.11 -24.51 -2.82
N THR A 4 13.37 -24.74 -1.53
CA THR A 4 12.42 -24.47 -0.46
C THR A 4 13.10 -23.72 0.67
N THR A 5 12.36 -22.86 1.35
CA THR A 5 12.81 -22.16 2.56
C THR A 5 11.63 -21.97 3.51
N THR A 6 11.91 -21.80 4.79
CA THR A 6 10.90 -21.60 5.84
C THR A 6 11.40 -20.58 6.83
N HIS A 7 10.55 -19.60 7.13
CA HIS A 7 10.79 -18.59 8.15
C HIS A 7 9.74 -18.74 9.23
N THR A 8 10.18 -18.66 10.50
CA THR A 8 9.31 -18.85 11.66
C THR A 8 9.38 -17.65 12.58
N VAL A 9 8.23 -17.21 13.10
CA VAL A 9 8.16 -16.18 14.14
C VAL A 9 7.17 -16.57 15.23
N MET A 10 7.47 -16.15 16.46
CA MET A 10 6.55 -16.23 17.60
C MET A 10 5.85 -14.88 17.80
N ILE A 11 4.52 -14.90 17.87
CA ILE A 11 3.66 -13.73 18.00
C ILE A 11 2.84 -13.84 19.28
N GLY A 12 2.90 -12.82 20.12
CA GLY A 12 2.09 -12.67 21.33
C GLY A 12 0.66 -12.21 21.03
N ALA A 13 -0.06 -12.95 20.19
CA ALA A 13 -1.45 -12.69 19.84
C ALA A 13 -2.22 -14.00 19.60
N PRO A 14 -3.56 -14.01 19.74
CA PRO A 14 -4.38 -15.17 19.39
C PRO A 14 -4.24 -15.55 17.91
N ALA A 15 -4.19 -16.86 17.63
CA ALA A 15 -3.94 -17.38 16.28
C ALA A 15 -4.97 -16.90 15.24
N LYS A 16 -6.22 -16.70 15.66
CA LYS A 16 -7.27 -16.16 14.80
C LYS A 16 -6.97 -14.72 14.33
N VAL A 17 -6.49 -13.85 15.23
CA VAL A 17 -6.12 -12.46 14.88
C VAL A 17 -5.00 -12.47 13.85
N VAL A 18 -3.99 -13.31 14.05
CA VAL A 18 -2.86 -13.47 13.11
C VAL A 18 -3.34 -13.98 11.75
N TYR A 19 -4.19 -15.00 11.73
CA TYR A 19 -4.76 -15.54 10.50
C TYR A 19 -5.55 -14.48 9.73
N ASP A 20 -6.42 -13.72 10.42
CA ASP A 20 -7.28 -12.72 9.79
C ASP A 20 -6.45 -11.62 9.09
N LEU A 21 -5.33 -11.19 9.68
CA LEU A 21 -4.41 -10.22 9.07
C LEU A 21 -3.74 -10.74 7.79
N VAL A 22 -3.38 -12.03 7.75
CA VAL A 22 -2.81 -12.66 6.53
C VAL A 22 -3.90 -12.91 5.48
N ALA A 23 -5.10 -13.30 5.91
CA ALA A 23 -6.23 -13.56 5.04
C ALA A 23 -6.74 -12.27 4.37
N ASP A 24 -6.80 -11.15 5.08
CA ASP A 24 -7.29 -9.88 4.54
C ASP A 24 -6.22 -9.10 3.77
N VAL A 25 -6.16 -9.36 2.47
CA VAL A 25 -5.19 -8.70 1.56
C VAL A 25 -5.43 -7.21 1.38
N THR A 26 -6.61 -6.70 1.73
CA THR A 26 -6.91 -5.27 1.61
C THR A 26 -6.10 -4.42 2.59
N THR A 27 -5.59 -5.05 3.65
CA THR A 27 -4.76 -4.42 4.68
C THR A 27 -3.26 -4.46 4.35
N TRP A 28 -2.85 -5.36 3.45
CA TRP A 28 -1.45 -5.62 3.15
C TRP A 28 -0.64 -4.38 2.74
N PRO A 29 -1.18 -3.42 1.95
CA PRO A 29 -0.41 -2.24 1.56
C PRO A 29 0.10 -1.40 2.75
N TYR A 30 -0.58 -1.42 3.90
CA TYR A 30 -0.16 -0.67 5.09
C TYR A 30 0.30 -1.54 6.25
N ILE A 31 0.20 -2.87 6.14
CA ILE A 31 0.85 -3.81 7.06
C ILE A 31 2.23 -4.24 6.52
N PHE A 32 2.27 -4.75 5.30
CA PHE A 32 3.48 -5.30 4.69
C PHE A 32 4.22 -4.22 3.90
N GLY A 33 5.43 -3.90 4.36
CA GLY A 33 6.31 -2.87 3.77
C GLY A 33 6.47 -2.99 2.24
N PRO A 34 6.69 -4.18 1.69
CA PRO A 34 6.86 -4.37 0.25
C PRO A 34 5.58 -4.17 -0.57
N THR A 35 4.40 -4.47 -0.04
CA THR A 35 3.14 -4.40 -0.80
C THR A 35 2.72 -2.96 -1.07
N VAL A 36 2.52 -2.62 -2.35
CA VAL A 36 1.96 -1.33 -2.80
C VAL A 36 0.46 -1.44 -3.02
N GLN A 37 0.02 -2.54 -3.63
CA GLN A 37 -1.40 -2.84 -3.87
C GLN A 37 -1.61 -4.35 -3.87
N ALA A 38 -2.74 -4.79 -3.32
CA ALA A 38 -3.24 -6.14 -3.46
C ALA A 38 -4.75 -6.07 -3.77
N GLU A 39 -5.17 -6.74 -4.84
CA GLU A 39 -6.56 -6.71 -5.32
C GLU A 39 -7.04 -8.13 -5.59
N VAL A 40 -8.13 -8.54 -4.95
CA VAL A 40 -8.83 -9.79 -5.28
C VAL A 40 -9.74 -9.52 -6.48
N PHE A 41 -9.48 -10.21 -7.60
CA PHE A 41 -10.28 -10.05 -8.82
C PHE A 41 -11.18 -11.26 -9.11
N GLU A 42 -10.97 -12.38 -8.42
CA GLU A 42 -11.78 -13.58 -8.54
C GLU A 42 -11.85 -14.30 -7.19
N ARG A 43 -13.04 -14.72 -6.77
CA ARG A 43 -13.24 -15.52 -5.56
C ARG A 43 -14.28 -16.61 -5.80
N ASP A 44 -13.93 -17.83 -5.43
CA ASP A 44 -14.76 -19.02 -5.49
C ASP A 44 -14.58 -19.83 -4.19
N GLY A 45 -15.54 -19.71 -3.28
CA GLY A 45 -15.49 -20.32 -1.95
C GLY A 45 -14.23 -19.90 -1.17
N SER A 46 -13.39 -20.88 -0.84
CA SER A 46 -12.10 -20.69 -0.17
C SER A 46 -10.95 -20.35 -1.12
N THR A 47 -11.15 -20.41 -2.43
CA THR A 47 -10.14 -20.06 -3.42
C THR A 47 -10.32 -18.62 -3.85
N GLU A 48 -9.22 -17.91 -4.01
CA GLU A 48 -9.23 -16.58 -4.62
C GLU A 48 -8.01 -16.37 -5.51
N ARG A 49 -8.16 -15.44 -6.45
CA ARG A 49 -7.06 -14.96 -7.28
C ARG A 49 -6.92 -13.47 -7.08
N LEU A 50 -5.68 -13.06 -6.90
CA LEU A 50 -5.32 -11.70 -6.59
C LEU A 50 -4.20 -11.20 -7.49
N ARG A 51 -4.18 -9.89 -7.69
CA ARG A 51 -3.10 -9.15 -8.34
C ARG A 51 -2.34 -8.38 -7.28
N LEU A 52 -1.01 -8.52 -7.29
CA LEU A 52 -0.11 -7.83 -6.38
C LEU A 52 0.79 -6.88 -7.16
N HIS A 53 1.00 -5.70 -6.58
CA HIS A 53 2.09 -4.80 -6.91
C HIS A 53 2.95 -4.66 -5.65
N ALA A 54 4.22 -5.04 -5.70
CA ALA A 54 5.10 -4.96 -4.53
C ALA A 54 6.56 -4.79 -4.91
N PHE A 55 7.36 -4.27 -3.98
CA PHE A 55 8.81 -4.14 -4.13
C PHE A 55 9.49 -5.50 -4.15
N ALA A 56 10.33 -5.72 -5.16
CA ALA A 56 11.26 -6.85 -5.25
C ALA A 56 12.60 -6.34 -5.79
N ASN A 57 13.66 -6.47 -4.99
CA ASN A 57 15.01 -5.97 -5.30
C ASN A 57 15.05 -4.47 -5.68
N GLY A 58 14.22 -3.64 -5.04
CA GLY A 58 14.17 -2.18 -5.25
C GLY A 58 13.17 -1.70 -6.31
N ASP A 59 12.71 -2.59 -7.19
CA ASP A 59 11.71 -2.27 -8.22
C ASP A 59 10.32 -2.75 -7.81
N VAL A 60 9.27 -2.05 -8.24
CA VAL A 60 7.91 -2.58 -8.13
C VAL A 60 7.64 -3.59 -9.25
N ARG A 61 7.23 -4.80 -8.86
CA ARG A 61 6.85 -5.90 -9.75
C ARG A 61 5.37 -6.22 -9.58
N THR A 62 4.78 -6.73 -10.67
CA THR A 62 3.38 -7.14 -10.72
C THR A 62 3.28 -8.62 -11.00
N TRP A 63 2.45 -9.34 -10.25
CA TRP A 63 2.13 -10.74 -10.51
C TRP A 63 0.70 -11.06 -10.10
N THR A 64 0.19 -12.19 -10.59
CA THR A 64 -1.06 -12.78 -10.10
C THR A 64 -0.77 -14.01 -9.27
N SER A 65 -1.52 -14.16 -8.17
CA SER A 65 -1.42 -15.33 -7.31
C SER A 65 -2.80 -15.92 -7.07
N ARG A 66 -2.87 -17.24 -7.03
CA ARG A 66 -4.01 -17.99 -6.52
C ARG A 66 -3.73 -18.36 -5.07
N ARG A 67 -4.71 -18.16 -4.19
CA ARG A 67 -4.67 -18.61 -2.79
C ARG A 67 -5.81 -19.57 -2.49
N VAL A 68 -5.58 -20.48 -1.54
CA VAL A 68 -6.62 -21.30 -0.92
C VAL A 68 -6.58 -21.04 0.58
N LEU A 69 -7.69 -20.55 1.12
CA LEU A 69 -7.84 -20.18 2.52
C LEU A 69 -8.52 -21.31 3.28
N ASP A 70 -7.90 -21.79 4.35
CA ASP A 70 -8.46 -22.78 5.26
C ASP A 70 -8.56 -22.19 6.67
N PRO A 71 -9.64 -21.45 6.98
CA PRO A 71 -9.81 -20.82 8.29
C PRO A 71 -10.01 -21.84 9.41
N ALA A 72 -10.44 -23.08 9.11
CA ALA A 72 -10.62 -24.11 10.12
C ALA A 72 -9.28 -24.65 10.62
N ASN A 73 -8.28 -24.75 9.73
CA ASN A 73 -6.93 -25.20 10.06
C ASN A 73 -5.90 -24.06 10.18
N LEU A 74 -6.34 -22.80 10.08
CA LEU A 74 -5.51 -21.60 10.11
C LEU A 74 -4.32 -21.67 9.13
N HIS A 75 -4.64 -22.08 7.91
CA HIS A 75 -3.68 -22.33 6.85
C HIS A 75 -4.07 -21.57 5.58
N ILE A 76 -3.08 -21.04 4.88
CA ILE A 76 -3.29 -20.40 3.57
C ILE A 76 -2.18 -20.88 2.63
N SER A 77 -2.53 -21.58 1.56
CA SER A 77 -1.59 -21.87 0.48
C SER A 77 -1.69 -20.83 -0.62
N PHE A 78 -0.58 -20.54 -1.29
CA PHE A 78 -0.54 -19.61 -2.40
C PHE A 78 0.40 -20.07 -3.50
N GLU A 79 0.06 -19.78 -4.75
CA GLU A 79 0.86 -20.04 -5.93
C GLU A 79 0.86 -18.80 -6.82
N GLN A 80 2.01 -18.38 -7.33
CA GLN A 80 2.09 -17.38 -8.38
C GLN A 80 1.70 -18.03 -9.72
N GLU A 81 0.65 -17.51 -10.36
CA GLU A 81 0.18 -18.03 -11.65
C GLU A 81 1.01 -17.49 -12.82
N ARG A 82 1.53 -16.26 -12.67
CA ARG A 82 2.36 -15.59 -13.66
C ARG A 82 3.57 -14.95 -12.96
N SER A 83 4.69 -15.67 -12.99
CA SER A 83 5.98 -15.13 -12.53
C SER A 83 6.71 -14.40 -13.66
N ALA A 84 7.60 -13.49 -13.30
CA ALA A 84 8.54 -12.84 -14.21
C ALA A 84 9.96 -13.33 -13.93
N ALA A 85 10.78 -13.42 -14.98
CA ALA A 85 12.20 -13.72 -14.82
C ALA A 85 12.83 -12.76 -13.78
N PRO A 86 13.69 -13.26 -12.87
CA PRO A 86 14.32 -14.59 -12.91
C PRO A 86 13.50 -15.75 -12.33
N VAL A 87 12.34 -15.49 -11.72
CA VAL A 87 11.48 -16.52 -11.11
C VAL A 87 10.70 -17.26 -12.20
N LYS A 88 10.79 -18.59 -12.20
CA LYS A 88 10.00 -19.45 -13.09
C LYS A 88 8.71 -19.91 -12.44
N THR A 89 8.78 -20.33 -11.17
CA THR A 89 7.62 -20.65 -10.33
C THR A 89 7.89 -20.17 -8.91
N MET A 90 6.85 -19.75 -8.20
CA MET A 90 6.91 -19.36 -6.80
C MET A 90 5.57 -19.68 -6.14
N GLY A 91 5.61 -20.31 -4.99
CA GLY A 91 4.45 -20.56 -4.15
C GLY A 91 4.89 -20.72 -2.71
N GLY A 92 3.92 -21.03 -1.85
CA GLY A 92 4.19 -21.15 -0.44
C GLY A 92 2.95 -21.38 0.39
N GLU A 93 3.17 -21.36 1.70
CA GLU A 93 2.14 -21.61 2.69
C GLU A 93 2.36 -20.77 3.94
N TRP A 94 1.27 -20.20 4.45
CA TRP A 94 1.18 -19.67 5.80
C TRP A 94 0.57 -20.74 6.71
N ARG A 95 1.29 -21.12 7.76
CA ARG A 95 0.80 -22.01 8.81
C ARG A 95 0.77 -21.24 10.12
N ILE A 96 -0.43 -20.99 10.64
CA ILE A 96 -0.63 -20.24 11.88
C ILE A 96 -1.02 -21.24 12.98
N VAL A 97 -0.05 -21.56 13.85
CA VAL A 97 -0.16 -22.62 14.85
C VAL A 97 -0.41 -22.01 16.23
N PRO A 98 -1.57 -22.26 16.87
CA PRO A 98 -1.82 -21.83 18.24
C PRO A 98 -0.91 -22.60 19.21
N ILE A 99 -0.21 -21.87 20.08
CA ILE A 99 0.66 -22.42 21.12
C ILE A 99 0.04 -22.22 22.51
N ALA A 100 -0.63 -21.09 22.71
CA ALA A 100 -1.50 -20.77 23.85
C ALA A 100 -2.56 -19.75 23.40
N ASP A 101 -3.51 -19.39 24.29
CA ASP A 101 -4.61 -18.46 23.97
C ASP A 101 -4.13 -17.12 23.38
N SER A 102 -2.99 -16.61 23.86
CA SER A 102 -2.37 -15.36 23.41
C SER A 102 -0.99 -15.56 22.80
N ALA A 103 -0.65 -16.76 22.32
CA ALA A 103 0.65 -17.05 21.73
C ALA A 103 0.52 -17.95 20.49
N THR A 104 1.13 -17.51 19.40
CA THR A 104 1.01 -18.14 18.08
C THR A 104 2.40 -18.31 17.47
N ARG A 105 2.66 -19.45 16.86
CA ARG A 105 3.80 -19.64 15.95
C ARG A 105 3.30 -19.49 14.52
N VAL A 106 3.98 -18.67 13.72
CA VAL A 106 3.72 -18.56 12.28
C VAL A 106 4.90 -19.15 11.54
N ASP A 107 4.63 -20.10 10.65
CA ASP A 107 5.59 -20.64 9.71
C ASP A 107 5.20 -20.18 8.29
N LEU A 108 6.09 -19.42 7.64
CA LEU A 108 5.98 -18.97 6.25
C LEU A 108 6.93 -19.80 5.39
N LEU A 109 6.36 -20.72 4.62
CA LEU A 109 7.08 -21.57 3.68
C LEU A 109 7.03 -20.97 2.29
N HIS A 110 8.14 -21.09 1.57
CA HIS A 110 8.21 -20.80 0.15
C HIS A 110 8.84 -21.97 -0.61
N HIS A 111 8.34 -22.21 -1.81
CA HIS A 111 8.99 -23.05 -2.82
C HIS A 111 9.11 -22.29 -4.14
N PHE A 112 10.25 -22.41 -4.80
CA PHE A 112 10.48 -21.73 -6.07
C PHE A 112 11.38 -22.50 -7.03
N THR A 113 11.29 -22.15 -8.30
CA THR A 113 12.25 -22.56 -9.33
C THR A 113 12.77 -21.33 -10.05
N ALA A 114 14.05 -21.33 -10.41
CA ALA A 114 14.66 -20.28 -11.20
C ALA A 114 14.55 -20.57 -12.70
N ALA A 115 14.41 -19.54 -13.52
CA ALA A 115 14.49 -19.66 -14.98
C ALA A 115 15.90 -20.05 -15.44
N GLN A 116 16.93 -19.61 -14.70
CA GLN A 116 18.33 -19.86 -14.92
C GLN A 116 19.01 -20.25 -13.59
N PRO A 117 19.92 -21.24 -13.56
CA PRO A 117 20.57 -21.69 -12.32
C PRO A 117 21.29 -20.60 -11.53
N GLU A 118 21.94 -19.66 -12.21
CA GLU A 118 22.67 -18.54 -11.61
C GLU A 118 21.79 -17.53 -10.86
N ALA A 119 20.48 -17.55 -11.10
CA ALA A 119 19.55 -16.63 -10.45
C ALA A 119 19.00 -17.17 -9.12
N VAL A 120 19.33 -18.40 -8.73
CA VAL A 120 18.83 -19.03 -7.51
C VAL A 120 19.15 -18.20 -6.27
N ASP A 121 20.40 -17.75 -6.12
CA ASP A 121 20.83 -16.98 -4.93
C ASP A 121 20.15 -15.61 -4.86
N VAL A 122 19.94 -14.96 -6.00
CA VAL A 122 19.23 -13.68 -6.08
C VAL A 122 17.76 -13.84 -5.65
N ILE A 123 17.09 -14.90 -6.12
CA ILE A 123 15.71 -15.21 -5.74
C ILE A 123 15.64 -15.56 -4.25
N LEU A 124 16.54 -16.42 -3.76
CA LEU A 124 16.55 -16.84 -2.36
C LEU A 124 16.76 -15.65 -1.41
N ASN A 125 17.71 -14.76 -1.73
CA ASN A 125 17.94 -13.55 -0.95
C ASN A 125 16.71 -12.62 -0.94
N ALA A 126 16.05 -12.45 -2.09
CA ALA A 126 14.82 -11.67 -2.16
C ALA A 126 13.69 -12.29 -1.31
N VAL A 127 13.52 -13.61 -1.39
CA VAL A 127 12.53 -14.36 -0.58
C VAL A 127 12.81 -14.23 0.91
N ASN A 128 14.06 -14.40 1.34
CA ASN A 128 14.42 -14.32 2.75
C ASN A 128 14.21 -12.91 3.31
N ASN A 129 14.71 -11.88 2.63
CA ASN A 129 14.54 -10.50 3.06
C ASN A 129 13.06 -10.08 3.13
N ASN A 130 12.26 -10.50 2.15
CA ASN A 130 10.83 -10.22 2.13
C ASN A 130 10.10 -10.96 3.25
N SER A 131 10.40 -12.24 3.46
CA SER A 131 9.78 -13.07 4.50
C SER A 131 10.05 -12.52 5.90
N ASP A 132 11.30 -12.14 6.20
CA ASP A 132 11.67 -11.58 7.49
C ASP A 132 10.96 -10.25 7.75
N ALA A 133 10.89 -9.38 6.74
CA ALA A 133 10.20 -8.10 6.84
C ALA A 133 8.68 -8.26 7.03
N GLU A 134 8.06 -9.19 6.29
CA GLU A 134 6.63 -9.50 6.39
C GLU A 134 6.28 -10.10 7.75
N LEU A 135 7.04 -11.09 8.24
CA LEU A 135 6.82 -11.69 9.54
C LEU A 135 7.02 -10.70 10.70
N ALA A 136 8.02 -9.83 10.61
CA ALA A 136 8.22 -8.78 11.60
C ALA A 136 7.07 -7.75 11.61
N ALA A 137 6.52 -7.41 10.43
CA ALA A 137 5.37 -6.52 10.32
C ALA A 137 4.08 -7.17 10.84
N LEU A 138 3.83 -8.42 10.48
CA LEU A 138 2.70 -9.22 10.98
C LEU A 138 2.73 -9.29 12.51
N LYS A 139 3.90 -9.59 13.09
CA LYS A 139 4.08 -9.63 14.55
C LYS A 139 3.69 -8.32 15.20
N ARG A 140 4.20 -7.19 14.71
CA ARG A 140 3.88 -5.86 15.26
C ARG A 140 2.38 -5.58 15.18
N ALA A 141 1.76 -5.78 14.01
CA ALA A 141 0.33 -5.51 13.83
C ALA A 141 -0.53 -6.38 14.75
N ALA A 142 -0.22 -7.67 14.85
CA ALA A 142 -0.97 -8.61 15.68
C ALA A 142 -0.83 -8.35 17.18
N GLU A 143 0.36 -7.95 17.66
CA GLU A 143 0.63 -7.72 19.09
C GLU A 143 0.01 -6.44 19.64
N TYR A 144 -0.36 -5.48 18.78
CA TYR A 144 -1.20 -4.35 19.18
C TYR A 144 -2.66 -4.75 19.45
N GLY A 145 -3.11 -5.91 18.96
CA GLY A 145 -4.48 -6.40 19.18
C GLY A 145 -5.55 -5.35 18.86
N ASP A 146 -6.51 -5.19 19.76
CA ASP A 146 -7.63 -4.24 19.63
C ASP A 146 -7.18 -2.77 19.59
N ASP A 147 -5.96 -2.45 20.03
CA ASP A 147 -5.41 -1.09 19.95
C ASP A 147 -4.87 -0.75 18.56
N TYR A 148 -4.66 -1.74 17.68
CA TYR A 148 -4.15 -1.48 16.33
C TYR A 148 -5.07 -0.55 15.53
N ASP A 149 -6.39 -0.70 15.67
CA ASP A 149 -7.38 0.15 15.00
C ASP A 149 -7.28 1.62 15.42
N LYS A 150 -6.81 1.90 16.64
CA LYS A 150 -6.56 3.27 17.11
C LYS A 150 -5.35 3.90 16.41
N LEU A 151 -4.40 3.07 15.98
CA LEU A 151 -3.21 3.49 15.22
C LEU A 151 -3.52 3.68 13.73
N VAL A 152 -4.53 2.99 13.20
CA VAL A 152 -4.95 3.12 11.81
C VAL A 152 -5.91 4.29 11.63
N LEU A 153 -5.50 5.29 10.87
CA LEU A 153 -6.33 6.42 10.45
C LEU A 153 -6.65 6.27 8.96
N SER A 154 -7.93 6.07 8.64
CA SER A 154 -8.43 5.99 7.27
C SER A 154 -9.53 7.02 7.03
N PHE A 155 -9.45 7.77 5.92
CA PHE A 155 -10.44 8.79 5.55
C PHE A 155 -10.38 9.12 4.05
N SER A 156 -11.45 9.74 3.56
CA SER A 156 -11.56 10.24 2.19
C SER A 156 -12.08 11.67 2.15
N ASP A 157 -11.67 12.40 1.13
CA ASP A 157 -12.21 13.70 0.73
C ASP A 157 -12.62 13.65 -0.75
N SER A 158 -13.81 14.16 -1.07
CA SER A 158 -14.37 14.11 -2.43
C SER A 158 -14.82 15.50 -2.89
N ILE A 159 -14.66 15.78 -4.19
CA ILE A 159 -15.24 16.96 -4.83
C ILE A 159 -15.92 16.59 -6.15
N THR A 160 -16.89 17.41 -6.55
CA THR A 160 -17.51 17.33 -7.87
C THR A 160 -16.73 18.15 -8.90
N ILE A 161 -16.43 17.54 -10.03
CA ILE A 161 -15.74 18.15 -11.18
C ILE A 161 -16.60 17.93 -12.44
N HIS A 162 -17.07 19.00 -13.06
CA HIS A 162 -17.85 19.00 -14.30
C HIS A 162 -16.92 18.94 -15.52
N ALA A 163 -16.13 17.88 -15.57
CA ALA A 163 -15.21 17.58 -16.67
C ALA A 163 -15.14 16.08 -16.91
N SER A 164 -14.49 15.67 -18.00
CA SER A 164 -14.34 14.25 -18.27
C SER A 164 -13.41 13.60 -17.24
N ARG A 165 -13.71 12.34 -16.89
CA ARG A 165 -12.84 11.46 -16.11
C ARG A 165 -11.41 11.43 -16.63
N LYS A 166 -11.25 11.48 -17.96
CA LYS A 166 -9.95 11.47 -18.63
C LYS A 166 -9.12 12.69 -18.27
N ASP A 167 -9.70 13.88 -18.27
CA ASP A 167 -8.96 15.11 -18.03
C ASP A 167 -8.48 15.22 -16.58
N VAL A 168 -9.34 14.82 -15.63
CA VAL A 168 -8.96 14.77 -14.21
C VAL A 168 -7.92 13.69 -13.94
N TYR A 169 -8.07 12.50 -14.53
CA TYR A 169 -7.07 11.43 -14.44
C TYR A 169 -5.72 11.90 -14.99
N GLU A 170 -5.69 12.51 -16.18
CA GLU A 170 -4.45 12.97 -16.82
C GLU A 170 -3.76 14.06 -15.99
N PHE A 171 -4.52 14.95 -15.34
CA PHE A 171 -3.95 15.94 -14.42
C PHE A 171 -3.18 15.28 -13.26
N LEU A 172 -3.75 14.22 -12.66
CA LEU A 172 -3.13 13.52 -11.53
C LEU A 172 -2.00 12.57 -11.96
N TYR A 173 -2.17 11.93 -13.12
CA TYR A 173 -1.18 11.03 -13.73
C TYR A 173 0.08 11.79 -14.15
N ARG A 174 -0.06 12.97 -14.78
CA ARG A 174 1.04 13.86 -15.18
C ARG A 174 1.54 14.73 -14.03
N SER A 175 1.98 14.08 -12.96
CA SER A 175 2.54 14.78 -11.80
C SER A 175 3.87 15.45 -12.09
N ASP A 176 4.58 15.05 -13.15
CA ASP A 176 5.74 15.78 -13.68
C ASP A 176 5.43 17.26 -13.98
N LEU A 177 4.15 17.57 -14.25
CA LEU A 177 3.69 18.94 -14.51
C LEU A 177 3.16 19.67 -13.26
N TRP A 178 3.16 19.03 -12.09
CA TRP A 178 2.67 19.64 -10.86
C TRP A 178 3.47 20.88 -10.42
N PRO A 179 4.81 20.98 -10.58
CA PRO A 179 5.51 22.22 -10.25
C PRO A 179 5.03 23.45 -11.03
N GLN A 180 4.41 23.27 -12.21
CA GLN A 180 3.81 24.36 -12.99
C GLN A 180 2.31 24.55 -12.71
N ARG A 181 1.64 23.56 -12.11
CA ARG A 181 0.19 23.53 -11.89
C ARG A 181 -0.23 23.74 -10.44
N LEU A 182 0.62 23.37 -9.49
CA LEU A 182 0.36 23.37 -8.06
C LEU A 182 1.36 24.31 -7.36
N PRO A 183 0.92 25.49 -6.88
CA PRO A 183 1.82 26.49 -6.28
C PRO A 183 2.61 26.00 -5.05
N HIS A 184 2.11 24.97 -4.37
CA HIS A 184 2.73 24.38 -3.19
C HIS A 184 3.79 23.31 -3.53
N VAL A 185 3.90 22.89 -4.79
CA VAL A 185 4.89 21.90 -5.25
C VAL A 185 6.13 22.64 -5.75
N ALA A 186 7.23 22.56 -5.00
CA ALA A 186 8.47 23.27 -5.31
C ALA A 186 9.32 22.51 -6.34
N ARG A 187 9.33 21.17 -6.28
CA ARG A 187 10.06 20.29 -7.18
C ARG A 187 9.33 18.95 -7.27
N LEU A 188 9.39 18.33 -8.43
CA LEU A 188 8.97 16.95 -8.62
C LEU A 188 9.90 16.22 -9.57
N ASP A 189 10.34 15.03 -9.19
CA ASP A 189 11.04 14.07 -10.04
C ASP A 189 10.14 12.83 -10.21
N LEU A 190 9.87 12.47 -11.46
CA LEU A 190 8.98 11.38 -11.84
C LEU A 190 9.72 10.44 -12.79
N THR A 191 9.76 9.16 -12.43
CA THR A 191 10.27 8.10 -13.30
C THR A 191 9.19 7.05 -13.53
N GLU A 192 9.10 6.55 -14.77
CA GLU A 192 8.12 5.55 -15.19
C GLU A 192 8.78 4.54 -16.13
N ALA A 193 9.59 3.64 -15.55
CA ALA A 193 10.27 2.60 -16.32
C ALA A 193 9.30 1.56 -16.90
N VAL A 194 8.15 1.38 -16.25
CA VAL A 194 7.04 0.52 -16.68
C VAL A 194 5.79 1.37 -16.72
N THR A 195 5.09 1.38 -17.85
CA THR A 195 3.84 2.14 -18.00
C THR A 195 2.84 1.80 -16.90
N GLY A 196 2.33 2.84 -16.24
CA GLY A 196 1.41 2.73 -15.11
C GLY A 196 2.09 2.48 -13.76
N VAL A 197 3.42 2.37 -13.69
CA VAL A 197 4.16 2.23 -12.43
C VAL A 197 5.18 3.34 -12.30
N GLN A 198 4.90 4.29 -11.41
CA GLN A 198 5.65 5.54 -11.29
C GLN A 198 6.35 5.64 -9.94
N SER A 199 7.62 6.00 -9.94
CA SER A 199 8.32 6.46 -8.74
C SER A 199 8.35 7.98 -8.76
N MET A 200 7.85 8.58 -7.68
CA MET A 200 7.65 10.02 -7.54
C MET A 200 8.34 10.53 -6.29
N GLU A 201 9.25 11.48 -6.46
CA GLU A 201 9.86 12.27 -5.40
C GLU A 201 9.37 13.71 -5.52
N MET A 202 8.82 14.26 -4.44
CA MET A 202 8.17 15.57 -4.47
C MET A 202 8.55 16.41 -3.25
N ASP A 203 8.96 17.65 -3.52
CA ASP A 203 9.17 18.66 -2.49
C ASP A 203 7.95 19.56 -2.39
N THR A 204 7.36 19.61 -1.20
CA THR A 204 6.18 20.43 -0.91
C THR A 204 6.54 21.56 0.04
N ARG A 205 6.10 22.77 -0.27
CA ARG A 205 6.28 23.94 0.60
C ARG A 205 5.07 24.11 1.52
N SER A 206 5.32 24.07 2.82
CA SER A 206 4.32 24.38 3.85
C SER A 206 4.08 25.88 3.98
N PRO A 207 2.95 26.32 4.59
CA PRO A 207 2.67 27.74 4.81
C PRO A 207 3.73 28.47 5.65
N ASP A 208 4.44 27.77 6.53
CA ASP A 208 5.55 28.29 7.33
C ASP A 208 6.87 28.43 6.54
N GLY A 209 6.87 28.08 5.25
CA GLY A 209 8.01 28.13 4.36
C GLY A 209 8.92 26.90 4.40
N SER A 210 8.69 25.94 5.30
CA SER A 210 9.44 24.70 5.36
C SER A 210 9.20 23.84 4.11
N ILE A 211 10.22 23.06 3.72
CA ILE A 211 10.17 22.14 2.58
C ILE A 211 10.17 20.71 3.10
N HIS A 212 9.22 19.92 2.62
CA HIS A 212 9.10 18.50 2.93
C HIS A 212 9.26 17.67 1.67
N THR A 213 10.26 16.79 1.65
CA THR A 213 10.45 15.81 0.58
C THR A 213 9.67 14.55 0.90
N THR A 214 8.93 14.06 -0.09
CA THR A 214 8.17 12.80 -0.02
C THR A 214 8.56 11.91 -1.18
N HIS A 215 8.69 10.62 -0.91
CA HIS A 215 8.91 9.61 -1.95
C HIS A 215 7.75 8.65 -1.95
N SER A 216 7.23 8.33 -3.13
CA SER A 216 6.11 7.40 -3.29
C SER A 216 6.24 6.60 -4.56
N VAL A 217 5.66 5.41 -4.55
CA VAL A 217 5.37 4.67 -5.79
C VAL A 217 3.87 4.68 -6.03
N ARG A 218 3.50 4.86 -7.30
CA ARG A 218 2.11 4.92 -7.77
C ARG A 218 1.85 3.81 -8.78
N VAL A 219 0.70 3.16 -8.67
CA VAL A 219 0.14 2.23 -9.65
C VAL A 219 -1.08 2.89 -10.26
N CYS A 220 -0.97 3.22 -11.54
CA CYS A 220 -1.93 4.03 -12.29
C CYS A 220 -2.70 3.11 -13.24
N THR A 221 -4.01 3.00 -13.02
CA THR A 221 -4.92 2.26 -13.89
C THR A 221 -5.67 3.27 -14.74
N PRO A 222 -5.45 3.31 -16.07
CA PRO A 222 -6.01 4.34 -16.94
C PRO A 222 -7.49 4.61 -16.70
N TYR A 223 -7.78 5.85 -16.27
CA TYR A 223 -9.12 6.37 -16.00
C TYR A 223 -9.88 5.74 -14.82
N ASP A 224 -9.38 4.66 -14.22
CA ASP A 224 -10.02 4.01 -13.08
C ASP A 224 -9.55 4.64 -11.76
N GLY A 225 -8.24 4.82 -11.61
CA GLY A 225 -7.67 5.37 -10.40
C GLY A 225 -6.15 5.30 -10.34
N ILE A 226 -5.60 5.89 -9.29
CA ILE A 226 -4.17 5.86 -8.98
C ILE A 226 -4.03 5.44 -7.52
N VAL A 227 -3.47 4.26 -7.27
CA VAL A 227 -3.07 3.81 -5.93
C VAL A 227 -1.64 4.24 -5.69
N TYR A 228 -1.29 4.64 -4.48
CA TYR A 228 0.07 4.99 -4.13
C TYR A 228 0.46 4.57 -2.72
N LYS A 229 1.76 4.40 -2.52
CA LYS A 229 2.39 4.15 -1.23
C LYS A 229 3.57 5.08 -1.05
N GLN A 230 3.65 5.77 0.09
CA GLN A 230 4.86 6.48 0.45
C GLN A 230 5.94 5.49 0.90
N THR A 231 7.10 5.54 0.25
CA THR A 231 8.27 4.71 0.58
C THR A 231 9.12 5.34 1.68
N HIS A 232 9.03 6.67 1.83
CA HIS A 232 9.64 7.43 2.90
C HIS A 232 8.56 8.27 3.56
N THR A 233 8.16 7.87 4.78
CA THR A 233 7.12 8.54 5.55
C THR A 233 7.73 9.48 6.60
N PRO A 234 6.99 10.52 7.05
CA PRO A 234 7.36 11.26 8.26
C PRO A 234 7.52 10.32 9.47
N PRO A 235 8.37 10.65 10.46
CA PRO A 235 8.67 9.75 11.59
C PRO A 235 7.44 9.22 12.33
N ILE A 236 6.40 10.04 12.51
CA ILE A 236 5.17 9.67 13.21
C ILE A 236 4.32 8.61 12.49
N MET A 237 4.60 8.32 11.21
CA MET A 237 3.86 7.37 10.39
C MET A 237 4.69 6.10 10.15
N ALA A 238 4.12 4.95 10.48
CA ALA A 238 4.66 3.63 10.15
C ALA A 238 4.40 3.25 8.68
N ALA A 239 3.25 3.69 8.15
CA ALA A 239 2.87 3.51 6.76
C ALA A 239 1.94 4.65 6.33
N HIS A 240 1.99 5.01 5.05
CA HIS A 240 1.00 5.86 4.42
C HIS A 240 0.75 5.36 3.00
N VAL A 241 -0.49 4.96 2.75
CA VAL A 241 -0.99 4.59 1.43
C VAL A 241 -2.19 5.45 1.09
N GLY A 242 -2.45 5.63 -0.19
CA GLY A 242 -3.65 6.32 -0.63
C GLY A 242 -4.09 5.92 -2.01
N ARG A 243 -5.24 6.45 -2.40
CA ARG A 243 -5.82 6.22 -3.72
C ARG A 243 -6.61 7.42 -4.19
N TRP A 244 -6.53 7.67 -5.48
CA TRP A 244 -7.38 8.59 -6.22
C TRP A 244 -8.39 7.75 -7.01
N THR A 245 -9.68 7.99 -6.83
CA THR A 245 -10.75 7.26 -7.52
C THR A 245 -11.76 8.22 -8.12
N PHE A 246 -12.43 7.79 -9.20
CA PHE A 246 -13.39 8.59 -9.92
C PHE A 246 -14.70 7.85 -10.08
N ARG A 247 -15.81 8.53 -9.81
CA ARG A 247 -17.16 8.03 -10.04
C ARG A 247 -17.90 9.00 -10.94
N ASP A 248 -18.42 8.54 -12.07
CA ASP A 248 -19.20 9.41 -12.95
C ASP A 248 -20.51 9.82 -12.26
N ILE A 249 -20.92 11.08 -12.46
CA ILE A 249 -22.15 11.64 -11.92
C ILE A 249 -22.90 12.42 -13.00
N GLY A 250 -24.22 12.35 -12.97
CA GLY A 250 -25.09 13.05 -13.91
C GLY A 250 -25.04 12.49 -15.35
N ASP A 251 -25.91 13.04 -16.20
CA ASP A 251 -25.99 12.74 -17.63
C ASP A 251 -26.03 14.04 -18.44
N GLY A 252 -25.58 14.00 -19.69
CA GLY A 252 -25.68 15.14 -20.62
C GLY A 252 -24.88 16.37 -20.16
N VAL A 253 -25.54 17.53 -20.04
CA VAL A 253 -24.88 18.82 -19.72
C VAL A 253 -24.47 18.91 -18.24
N GLU A 254 -25.07 18.09 -17.37
CA GLU A 254 -24.70 17.99 -15.94
C GLU A 254 -23.67 16.90 -15.67
N ALA A 255 -23.18 16.22 -16.72
CA ALA A 255 -22.20 15.15 -16.59
C ALA A 255 -20.89 15.67 -15.97
N GLY A 256 -20.32 14.85 -15.10
CA GLY A 256 -19.04 15.10 -14.46
C GLY A 256 -18.58 13.89 -13.69
N ILE A 257 -17.66 14.11 -12.76
CA ILE A 257 -17.18 13.08 -11.85
C ILE A 257 -17.18 13.57 -10.41
N GLU A 258 -17.38 12.64 -9.48
CA GLU A 258 -16.91 12.76 -8.12
C GLU A 258 -15.48 12.19 -8.06
N ALA A 259 -14.52 13.09 -7.88
CA ALA A 259 -13.12 12.73 -7.67
C ALA A 259 -12.85 12.61 -6.17
N THR A 260 -12.30 11.47 -5.73
CA THR A 260 -12.06 11.17 -4.32
C THR A 260 -10.58 10.91 -4.08
N SER A 261 -10.03 11.53 -3.03
CA SER A 261 -8.72 11.19 -2.48
C SER A 261 -8.91 10.47 -1.16
N HIS A 262 -8.35 9.27 -1.03
CA HIS A 262 -8.42 8.46 0.17
C HIS A 262 -7.03 8.21 0.72
N HIS A 263 -6.90 8.25 2.05
CA HIS A 263 -5.66 8.01 2.78
C HIS A 263 -5.88 6.93 3.83
N THR A 264 -4.90 6.04 3.98
CA THR A 264 -4.72 5.19 5.16
C THR A 264 -3.32 5.42 5.72
N VAL A 265 -3.25 5.76 7.00
CA VAL A 265 -2.01 5.97 7.75
C VAL A 265 -1.99 5.05 8.95
N VAL A 266 -0.83 4.44 9.22
CA VAL A 266 -0.57 3.74 10.48
C VAL A 266 0.36 4.62 11.31
N ILE A 267 -0.05 4.98 12.52
CA ILE A 267 0.72 5.83 13.44
C ILE A 267 1.76 4.97 14.19
N ARG A 268 2.96 5.52 14.41
CA ARG A 268 3.98 4.97 15.32
C ARG A 268 3.72 5.50 16.74
N PRO A 269 3.05 4.75 17.63
CA PRO A 269 2.72 5.26 18.96
C PRO A 269 3.98 5.62 19.77
N GLU A 270 5.07 4.90 19.57
CA GLU A 270 6.32 5.04 20.33
C GLU A 270 7.03 6.39 20.12
N VAL A 271 6.79 7.08 19.00
CA VAL A 271 7.42 8.39 18.69
C VAL A 271 6.48 9.56 18.89
N VAL A 272 5.21 9.32 19.26
CA VAL A 272 4.21 10.41 19.40
C VAL A 272 4.66 11.47 20.42
N PRO A 273 5.13 11.12 21.63
CA PRO A 273 5.58 12.12 22.60
C PRO A 273 6.84 12.89 22.16
N GLU A 274 7.68 12.27 21.32
CA GLU A 274 8.87 12.94 20.77
C GLU A 274 8.47 13.97 19.70
N VAL A 275 7.56 13.60 18.81
CA VAL A 275 7.15 14.44 17.67
C VAL A 275 6.18 15.54 18.09
N LEU A 276 5.27 15.27 19.03
CA LEU A 276 4.20 16.21 19.43
C LEU A 276 4.44 16.88 20.79
N GLY A 277 5.53 16.53 21.48
CA GLY A 277 5.81 16.96 22.85
C GLY A 277 5.24 16.02 23.91
N ALA A 278 5.63 16.23 25.17
CA ALA A 278 5.36 15.28 26.27
C ALA A 278 3.88 14.95 26.50
N ASP A 279 2.97 15.87 26.17
CA ASP A 279 1.51 15.70 26.27
C ASP A 279 0.86 15.22 24.94
N GLY A 280 1.68 14.79 23.97
CA GLY A 280 1.23 14.29 22.69
C GLY A 280 0.43 12.99 22.82
N THR A 281 -0.75 12.95 22.21
CA THR A 281 -1.63 11.77 22.21
C THR A 281 -1.82 11.20 20.80
N ILE A 282 -2.26 9.96 20.73
CA ILE A 282 -2.63 9.31 19.45
C ILE A 282 -3.76 10.08 18.78
N GLU A 283 -4.75 10.54 19.55
CA GLU A 283 -5.87 11.34 19.06
C GLU A 283 -5.38 12.64 18.43
N ARG A 284 -4.43 13.33 19.09
CA ARG A 284 -3.84 14.56 18.55
C ARG A 284 -3.04 14.30 17.28
N ALA A 285 -2.29 13.20 17.23
CA ALA A 285 -1.60 12.76 16.02
C ALA A 285 -2.58 12.52 14.86
N ARG A 286 -3.70 11.83 15.14
CA ARG A 286 -4.75 11.58 14.13
C ARG A 286 -5.33 12.88 13.57
N GLU A 287 -5.66 13.84 14.43
CA GLU A 287 -6.19 15.15 14.02
C GLU A 287 -5.21 15.90 13.10
N LEU A 288 -3.94 15.99 13.49
CA LEU A 288 -2.92 16.71 12.72
C LEU A 288 -2.66 16.05 11.37
N ILE A 289 -2.55 14.72 11.35
CA ILE A 289 -2.35 13.94 10.12
C ILE A 289 -3.56 14.11 9.18
N ARG A 290 -4.79 13.95 9.71
CA ARG A 290 -6.03 14.14 8.94
C ARG A 290 -6.10 15.52 8.31
N HIS A 291 -5.81 16.55 9.10
CA HIS A 291 -5.85 17.94 8.65
C HIS A 291 -4.79 18.20 7.57
N ALA A 292 -3.54 17.79 7.78
CA ALA A 292 -2.45 18.03 6.84
C ALA A 292 -2.67 17.32 5.50
N LEU A 293 -2.94 16.01 5.52
CA LEU A 293 -3.13 15.21 4.32
C LEU A 293 -4.43 15.60 3.58
N GLY A 294 -5.53 15.81 4.31
CA GLY A 294 -6.79 16.26 3.73
C GLY A 294 -6.68 17.61 3.04
N THR A 295 -6.02 18.58 3.68
CA THR A 295 -5.79 19.91 3.09
C THR A 295 -4.95 19.82 1.82
N ASN A 296 -3.88 19.03 1.83
CA ASN A 296 -3.03 18.83 0.65
C ASN A 296 -3.84 18.21 -0.51
N SER A 297 -4.52 17.09 -0.26
CA SER A 297 -5.28 16.38 -1.29
C SER A 297 -6.45 17.19 -1.85
N LEU A 298 -7.21 17.89 -1.00
CA LEU A 298 -8.29 18.78 -1.46
C LEU A 298 -7.76 19.94 -2.30
N THR A 299 -6.58 20.48 -1.96
CA THR A 299 -5.95 21.54 -2.75
C THR A 299 -5.57 21.02 -4.14
N THR A 300 -4.99 19.83 -4.22
CA THR A 300 -4.69 19.15 -5.50
C THR A 300 -5.95 18.91 -6.33
N LEU A 301 -7.04 18.41 -5.72
CA LEU A 301 -8.31 18.19 -6.43
C LEU A 301 -8.93 19.50 -6.93
N ARG A 302 -8.87 20.59 -6.15
CA ARG A 302 -9.38 21.91 -6.59
C ARG A 302 -8.62 22.42 -7.82
N HIS A 303 -7.30 22.26 -7.86
CA HIS A 303 -6.53 22.63 -9.05
C HIS A 303 -6.80 21.69 -10.23
N ALA A 304 -7.03 20.39 -9.98
CA ALA A 304 -7.47 19.46 -11.03
C ALA A 304 -8.83 19.89 -11.61
N LYS A 305 -9.76 20.32 -10.76
CA LYS A 305 -11.07 20.86 -11.15
C LYS A 305 -10.91 22.11 -12.01
N GLU A 306 -10.16 23.10 -11.52
CA GLU A 306 -9.89 24.34 -12.26
C GLU A 306 -9.23 24.07 -13.61
N PHE A 307 -8.30 23.13 -13.68
CA PHE A 307 -7.63 22.74 -14.93
C PHE A 307 -8.61 22.08 -15.91
N ALA A 308 -9.41 21.13 -15.43
CA ALA A 308 -10.27 20.32 -16.28
C ALA A 308 -11.56 21.04 -16.72
N GLU A 309 -12.05 22.01 -15.93
CA GLU A 309 -13.27 22.78 -16.28
C GLU A 309 -12.98 24.00 -17.16
N ASN A 310 -11.73 24.46 -17.22
CA ASN A 310 -11.33 25.63 -18.01
C ASN A 310 -10.52 25.28 -19.28
N GLY A 311 -10.15 24.01 -19.46
CA GLY A 311 -9.43 23.50 -20.64
C GLY A 311 -10.37 23.04 -21.74
#